data_AF-A0A947NQX5-F1
#
_entry.id   AF-A0A947NQX5-F1
#
_cell.length_a   1.000
_cell.length_b   1.000
_cell.length_c   1.000
_cell.angle_alpha   90.00
_cell.angle_beta   90.00
_cell.angle_gamma   90.00
#
_symmetry.space_group_name_H-M   'P 1'
#
loop_
_entity.id
_entity.type
_entity.pdbx_description
1 polymer ?
#
loop_
_entity_poly.entity_id
_entity_poly.type
_entity_poly.pdbx_seq_one_letter_code
_entity_poly.pdbx_strand_id
1 'polypeptide(L)'
;MIELFGSKKGFNLIELMIVCVIIAVLVTIFAPLYTRSYEQSIGSKAYENLNLIRSAQGVYRTDAPIYCNDVPLLQTFTPFSTDDGDWTYILVPTPSGTAFTARAIRKSGEFTGFIIDIDQKGEVAYTSPFTKYPP
;
A
#
# COMPACT_ATOMS: atom_id res chain seq x y z
N MET A 1 -27.97 -52.74 42.89
CA MET A 1 -27.49 -52.22 41.60
C MET A 1 -28.31 -50.98 41.30
N ILE A 2 -27.72 -49.78 41.40
CA ILE A 2 -28.42 -48.50 41.21
C ILE A 2 -28.09 -48.05 39.80
N GLU A 3 -29.07 -48.01 38.91
CA GLU A 3 -28.87 -47.47 37.56
C GLU A 3 -28.85 -45.94 37.61
N LEU A 4 -27.67 -45.37 37.31
CA LEU A 4 -27.47 -43.94 37.10
C LEU A 4 -28.13 -43.58 35.76
N PHE A 5 -29.31 -42.96 35.79
CA PHE A 5 -29.95 -42.39 34.61
C PHE A 5 -29.07 -41.29 34.02
N GLY A 6 -28.32 -41.65 32.97
CA GLY A 6 -27.59 -40.71 32.13
C GLY A 6 -28.57 -39.75 31.47
N SER A 7 -28.52 -38.48 31.87
CA SER A 7 -29.35 -37.41 31.32
C SER A 7 -28.94 -37.13 29.87
N LYS A 8 -29.61 -37.77 28.90
CA LYS A 8 -29.46 -37.42 27.48
C LYS A 8 -30.16 -36.08 27.26
N LYS A 9 -29.40 -34.99 27.35
CA LYS A 9 -29.87 -33.65 26.98
C LYS A 9 -30.00 -33.60 25.46
N GLY A 10 -31.24 -33.55 24.98
CA GLY A 10 -31.57 -33.38 23.56
C GLY A 10 -31.42 -31.92 23.14
N PHE A 11 -30.75 -31.71 22.01
CA PHE A 11 -30.64 -30.43 21.33
C PHE A 11 -32.00 -30.05 20.71
N ASN A 12 -32.46 -28.81 20.91
CA ASN A 12 -33.75 -28.37 20.37
C ASN A 12 -33.56 -27.82 18.94
N LEU A 13 -34.45 -28.20 18.02
CA LEU A 13 -34.40 -27.75 16.62
C LEU A 13 -34.52 -26.22 16.50
N ILE A 14 -35.28 -25.58 17.41
CA ILE A 14 -35.41 -24.12 17.44
C ILE A 14 -34.12 -23.43 17.90
N GLU A 15 -33.32 -24.11 18.73
CA GLU A 15 -32.05 -23.61 19.23
C GLU A 15 -31.07 -23.46 18.07
N LEU A 16 -31.06 -24.43 17.15
CA LEU A 16 -30.31 -24.32 15.90
C LEU A 16 -30.85 -23.22 15.00
N MET A 17 -32.18 -23.09 14.88
CA MET A 17 -32.80 -22.13 13.97
C MET A 17 -32.44 -20.69 14.35
N ILE A 18 -32.50 -20.35 15.65
CA ILE A 18 -32.14 -19.02 16.14
C ILE A 18 -30.64 -18.76 15.94
N VAL A 19 -29.79 -19.77 16.17
CA VAL A 19 -28.34 -19.65 15.94
C VAL A 19 -28.03 -19.37 14.45
N CYS A 20 -28.69 -20.07 13.53
CA CYS A 20 -28.53 -19.81 12.10
C CYS A 20 -28.97 -18.39 11.70
N VAL A 21 -30.07 -17.90 12.27
CA VAL A 21 -30.54 -16.52 12.03
C VAL A 21 -29.53 -15.50 12.56
N ILE A 22 -28.99 -15.70 13.76
CA ILE A 22 -27.99 -14.80 14.34
C ILE A 22 -26.70 -14.80 13.48
N ILE A 23 -26.20 -15.98 13.07
CA ILE A 23 -25.00 -16.07 12.22
C ILE A 23 -25.22 -15.38 10.87
N ALA A 24 -26.40 -15.51 10.25
CA ALA A 24 -26.72 -14.85 8.98
C ALA A 24 -26.66 -13.31 9.09
N VAL A 25 -27.17 -12.76 10.20
CA VAL A 25 -27.10 -11.32 10.47
C VAL A 25 -25.66 -10.88 10.74
N LEU A 26 -24.90 -11.64 11.53
CA LEU A 26 -23.51 -11.31 11.85
C LEU A 26 -22.64 -11.28 10.58
N VAL A 27 -22.71 -12.30 9.73
CA VAL A 27 -21.90 -12.36 8.49
C VAL A 27 -22.17 -11.15 7.58
N THR A 28 -23.41 -10.66 7.54
CA THR A 28 -23.79 -9.49 6.74
C THR A 28 -23.13 -8.19 7.25
N ILE A 29 -23.00 -8.02 8.57
CA ILE A 29 -22.45 -6.80 9.18
C ILE A 29 -20.92 -6.81 9.22
N PHE A 30 -20.29 -7.99 9.31
CA PHE A 30 -18.84 -8.13 9.48
C PHE A 30 -18.01 -7.97 8.20
N ALA A 31 -18.64 -7.91 7.02
CA ALA A 31 -17.91 -7.88 5.75
C ALA A 31 -17.05 -6.62 5.47
N PRO A 32 -17.42 -5.39 5.85
CA PRO A 32 -16.62 -4.22 5.50
C PRO A 32 -15.71 -3.86 6.67
N LEU A 33 -14.41 -3.61 6.44
CA LEU A 33 -13.60 -2.56 7.11
C LEU A 33 -12.07 -2.70 6.96
N TYR A 34 -11.50 -3.59 6.14
CA TYR A 34 -10.02 -3.78 6.12
C TYR A 34 -9.23 -2.97 5.07
N THR A 35 -9.86 -2.16 4.23
CA THR A 35 -9.15 -1.58 3.07
C THR A 35 -8.28 -0.36 3.41
N ARG A 36 -8.63 0.46 4.40
CA ARG A 36 -7.92 1.73 4.64
C ARG A 36 -6.53 1.57 5.26
N SER A 37 -6.41 0.78 6.33
CA SER A 37 -5.13 0.59 7.03
C SER A 37 -4.10 -0.13 6.14
N TYR A 38 -4.59 -1.06 5.31
CA TYR A 38 -3.78 -1.75 4.32
C TYR A 38 -3.18 -0.78 3.29
N GLU A 39 -4.00 0.09 2.70
CA GLU A 39 -3.53 1.05 1.70
C GLU A 39 -2.62 2.13 2.30
N GLN A 40 -2.82 2.54 3.56
CA GLN A 40 -1.88 3.41 4.28
C GLN A 40 -0.50 2.75 4.43
N SER A 41 -0.47 1.46 4.78
CA SER A 41 0.77 0.72 4.92
C SER A 41 1.51 0.59 3.58
N ILE A 42 0.77 0.38 2.49
CA ILE A 42 1.31 0.34 1.14
C ILE A 42 1.82 1.70 0.68
N GLY A 43 1.12 2.79 1.03
CA GLY A 43 1.58 4.16 0.76
C GLY A 43 2.88 4.51 1.49
N SER A 44 3.05 4.05 2.75
CA SER A 44 4.30 4.25 3.50
C SER A 44 5.50 3.59 2.79
N LYS A 45 5.32 2.38 2.25
CA LYS A 45 6.38 1.71 1.48
C LYS A 45 6.80 2.52 0.26
N ALA A 46 5.85 3.10 -0.47
CA ALA A 46 6.15 3.97 -1.60
C ALA A 46 6.94 5.21 -1.17
N TYR A 47 6.52 5.85 -0.08
CA TYR A 47 7.22 7.01 0.45
C TYR A 47 8.66 6.70 0.90
N GLU A 48 8.88 5.55 1.52
CA GLU A 48 10.21 5.07 1.90
C GLU A 48 11.09 4.87 0.66
N ASN A 49 10.60 4.15 -0.35
CA ASN A 49 11.36 3.86 -1.56
C ASN A 49 11.64 5.14 -2.38
N LEU A 50 10.68 6.08 -2.44
CA LEU A 50 10.89 7.41 -3.04
C LEU A 50 11.96 8.22 -2.31
N ASN A 51 12.05 8.11 -0.97
CA ASN A 51 13.14 8.74 -0.21
C ASN A 51 14.49 8.09 -0.46
N LEU A 52 14.55 6.77 -0.70
CA LEU A 52 15.78 6.10 -1.13
C LEU A 52 16.26 6.64 -2.48
N ILE A 53 15.34 6.85 -3.44
CA ILE A 53 15.67 7.48 -4.72
C ILE A 53 16.22 8.90 -4.51
N ARG A 54 15.57 9.71 -3.65
CA ARG A 54 16.04 11.06 -3.32
C ARG A 54 17.41 11.06 -2.65
N SER A 55 17.67 10.09 -1.78
CA SER A 55 18.99 9.89 -1.16
C SER A 55 20.05 9.56 -2.20
N ALA A 56 19.79 8.62 -3.11
CA ALA A 56 20.70 8.27 -4.21
C ALA A 56 21.03 9.49 -5.08
N GLN A 57 20.02 10.29 -5.40
CA GLN A 57 20.17 11.55 -6.14
C GLN A 57 21.04 12.57 -5.38
N GLY A 58 20.87 12.68 -4.05
CA GLY A 58 21.69 13.53 -3.20
C GLY A 58 23.16 13.11 -3.19
N VAL A 59 23.44 11.80 -3.14
CA VAL A 59 24.80 11.26 -3.21
C VAL A 59 25.42 11.58 -4.58
N TYR A 60 24.73 11.24 -5.67
CA TYR A 60 25.21 11.52 -7.04
C TYR A 60 25.54 13.01 -7.25
N ARG A 61 24.71 13.89 -6.68
CA ARG A 61 24.90 15.34 -6.82
C ARG A 61 26.10 15.90 -6.04
N THR A 62 26.73 15.09 -5.20
CA THR A 62 28.00 15.47 -4.57
C THR A 62 29.14 15.48 -5.60
N ASP A 63 29.05 14.59 -6.60
CA ASP A 63 30.07 14.41 -7.63
C ASP A 63 29.70 15.06 -8.98
N ALA A 64 28.41 15.27 -9.23
CA ALA A 64 27.91 15.86 -10.47
C ALA A 64 27.00 17.09 -10.21
N PRO A 65 27.08 18.15 -11.05
CA PRO A 65 26.24 19.35 -10.88
C PRO A 65 24.77 19.14 -11.28
N ILE A 66 24.40 17.95 -11.76
CA ILE A 66 23.09 17.59 -12.29
C ILE A 66 22.51 16.38 -11.54
N TYR A 67 21.19 16.20 -11.63
CA TYR A 67 20.51 14.98 -11.21
C TYR A 67 20.65 13.89 -12.26
N CYS A 68 20.77 12.64 -11.79
CA CYS A 68 20.93 11.49 -12.65
C CYS A 68 19.58 11.06 -13.24
N ASN A 69 19.57 10.68 -14.52
CA ASN A 69 18.42 10.05 -15.17
C ASN A 69 18.62 8.53 -15.37
N ASP A 70 19.82 8.02 -15.08
CA ASP A 70 20.17 6.61 -15.19
C ASP A 70 19.83 5.89 -13.86
N VAL A 71 18.74 5.12 -13.90
CA VAL A 71 18.24 4.36 -12.75
C VAL A 71 19.23 3.29 -12.28
N PRO A 72 19.78 2.40 -13.14
CA PRO A 72 20.85 1.49 -12.76
C PRO A 72 22.03 2.16 -12.06
N LEU A 73 22.48 3.32 -12.55
CA LEU A 73 23.57 4.06 -11.92
C LEU A 73 23.18 4.53 -10.51
N LEU A 74 21.98 5.08 -10.32
CA LEU A 74 21.52 5.53 -9.00
C LEU A 74 21.42 4.38 -7.98
N GLN A 75 20.99 3.20 -8.42
CA GLN A 75 20.90 2.01 -7.57
C GLN A 75 22.26 1.56 -7.02
N THR A 76 23.38 1.98 -7.64
CA THR A 76 24.73 1.72 -7.09
C THR A 76 25.03 2.56 -5.84
N PHE A 77 24.42 3.74 -5.68
CA PHE A 77 24.61 4.60 -4.51
C PHE A 77 23.67 4.26 -3.36
N THR A 78 22.42 3.93 -3.67
CA THR A 78 21.44 3.49 -2.67
C THR A 78 20.48 2.50 -3.33
N PRO A 79 20.33 1.29 -2.80
CA PRO A 79 19.43 0.31 -3.40
C PRO A 79 17.98 0.73 -3.18
N PHE A 80 17.21 0.83 -4.26
CA PHE A 80 15.77 1.05 -4.27
C PHE A 80 15.13 0.15 -5.32
N SER A 81 13.84 -0.15 -5.17
CA SER A 81 13.12 -0.96 -6.15
C SER A 81 12.53 -0.10 -7.27
N THR A 82 12.52 -0.60 -8.50
CA THR A 82 11.74 -0.03 -9.61
C THR A 82 10.35 -0.66 -9.71
N ASP A 83 10.15 -1.81 -9.07
CA ASP A 83 8.88 -2.52 -8.98
C ASP A 83 8.87 -3.38 -7.70
N ASP A 84 7.98 -3.09 -6.74
CA ASP A 84 7.86 -3.85 -5.50
C ASP A 84 6.63 -4.78 -5.47
N GLY A 85 5.96 -4.95 -6.63
CA GLY A 85 4.69 -5.65 -6.77
C GLY A 85 3.46 -4.76 -6.57
N ASP A 86 3.54 -3.77 -5.68
CA ASP A 86 2.46 -2.84 -5.35
C ASP A 86 2.56 -1.52 -6.13
N TRP A 87 3.78 -1.07 -6.39
CA TRP A 87 4.12 0.20 -7.02
C TRP A 87 5.19 0.00 -8.10
N THR A 88 5.08 0.81 -9.15
CA THR A 88 6.15 1.01 -10.14
C THR A 88 6.78 2.37 -9.89
N TYR A 89 8.12 2.43 -9.86
CA TYR A 89 8.87 3.65 -9.61
C TYR A 89 9.63 4.09 -10.86
N ILE A 90 9.46 5.35 -11.25
CA ILE A 90 10.12 5.95 -12.40
C ILE A 90 10.74 7.30 -12.06
N LEU A 91 11.79 7.67 -12.79
CA LEU A 91 12.26 9.05 -12.83
C LEU A 91 11.52 9.78 -13.95
N VAL A 92 10.88 10.90 -13.61
CA VAL A 92 10.27 11.79 -14.59
C VAL A 92 11.37 12.75 -15.07
N PRO A 93 11.74 12.72 -16.36
CA PRO A 93 12.81 13.55 -16.87
C PRO A 93 12.44 15.03 -16.75
N THR A 94 13.38 15.84 -16.27
CA THR A 94 13.25 17.30 -16.24
C THR A 94 14.16 17.93 -17.30
N PRO A 95 13.76 19.05 -17.93
CA PRO A 95 14.47 19.61 -19.08
C PRO A 95 15.86 20.19 -18.77
N SER A 96 16.22 20.42 -17.50
CA SER A 96 17.44 21.17 -17.13
C SER A 96 18.45 20.38 -16.30
N GLY A 97 18.16 19.14 -15.87
CA GLY A 97 19.01 18.36 -14.97
C GLY A 97 19.24 19.00 -13.58
N THR A 98 18.65 20.17 -13.31
CA THR A 98 18.75 20.92 -12.03
C THR A 98 17.60 20.62 -11.08
N ALA A 99 16.66 19.79 -11.50
CA ALA A 99 15.55 19.28 -10.70
C ALA A 99 15.34 17.81 -11.06
N PHE A 100 14.65 17.06 -10.21
CA PHE A 100 14.14 15.74 -10.56
C PHE A 100 12.78 15.54 -9.93
N THR A 101 12.00 14.64 -10.50
CA THR A 101 10.81 14.12 -9.87
C THR A 101 10.88 12.61 -9.94
N ALA A 102 10.82 11.95 -8.77
CA ALA A 102 10.64 10.52 -8.69
C ALA A 102 9.16 10.23 -8.47
N ARG A 103 8.64 9.26 -9.22
CA ARG A 103 7.21 8.95 -9.28
C ARG A 103 6.98 7.50 -8.90
N ALA A 104 6.06 7.26 -7.97
CA ALA A 104 5.49 5.96 -7.69
C ALA A 104 4.09 5.88 -8.30
N ILE A 105 3.78 4.78 -9.00
CA ILE A 105 2.49 4.52 -9.65
C ILE A 105 1.90 3.23 -9.06
N ARG A 106 0.71 3.32 -8.47
CA ARG A 106 0.03 2.15 -7.87
C ARG A 106 -0.40 1.17 -8.97
N LYS A 107 -0.05 -0.11 -8.79
CA LYS A 107 -0.23 -1.15 -9.81
C LYS A 107 -1.57 -1.89 -9.75
N SER A 108 -2.20 -1.96 -8.58
CA SER A 108 -3.38 -2.80 -8.36
C SER A 108 -4.29 -2.26 -7.25
N GLY A 109 -5.50 -2.82 -7.14
CA GLY A 109 -6.51 -2.42 -6.16
C GLY A 109 -7.38 -1.24 -6.59
N GLU A 110 -8.20 -0.74 -5.66
CA GLU A 110 -9.12 0.40 -5.87
C GLU A 110 -8.38 1.67 -6.30
N PHE A 111 -7.10 1.80 -5.92
CA PHE A 111 -6.25 2.96 -6.19
C PHE A 111 -5.30 2.75 -7.38
N THR A 112 -5.54 1.77 -8.26
CA THR A 112 -4.69 1.55 -9.45
C THR A 112 -4.55 2.84 -10.26
N GLY A 113 -3.30 3.19 -10.63
CA GLY A 113 -2.99 4.44 -11.34
C GLY A 113 -2.86 5.67 -10.43
N PHE A 114 -3.04 5.52 -9.12
CA PHE A 114 -2.70 6.56 -8.16
C PHE A 114 -1.20 6.85 -8.17
N ILE A 115 -0.83 8.14 -8.12
CA ILE A 115 0.53 8.64 -8.31
C ILE A 115 0.99 9.41 -7.08
N ILE A 116 2.20 9.07 -6.61
CA ILE A 116 2.95 9.85 -5.61
C ILE A 116 4.22 10.36 -6.30
N ASP A 117 4.36 11.68 -6.37
CA ASP A 117 5.55 12.33 -6.86
C ASP A 117 6.32 12.93 -5.68
N ILE A 118 7.65 12.75 -5.64
CA ILE A 118 8.54 13.48 -4.75
C ILE A 118 9.54 14.29 -5.58
N ASP A 119 9.75 15.54 -5.18
CA ASP A 119 10.75 16.41 -5.81
C ASP A 119 12.10 16.38 -5.05
N GLN A 120 13.08 17.15 -5.55
CA GLN A 120 14.39 17.26 -4.94
C GLN A 120 14.41 17.89 -3.53
N LYS A 121 13.37 18.66 -3.19
CA LYS A 121 13.21 19.29 -1.87
C LYS A 121 12.52 18.35 -0.88
N GLY A 122 11.96 17.25 -1.36
CA GLY A 122 11.13 16.34 -0.57
C GLY A 122 9.66 16.74 -0.53
N GLU A 123 9.25 17.70 -1.37
CA GLU A 123 7.85 18.06 -1.52
C GLU A 123 7.11 16.90 -2.20
N VAL A 124 5.97 16.50 -1.63
CA VAL A 124 5.19 15.38 -2.13
C VAL A 124 3.93 15.90 -2.82
N ALA A 125 3.70 15.45 -4.05
CA ALA A 125 2.48 15.70 -4.79
C ALA A 125 1.72 14.39 -5.04
N TYR A 126 0.41 14.47 -4.93
CA TYR A 126 -0.49 13.34 -5.09
C TYR A 126 -1.38 13.57 -6.31
N THR A 127 -1.39 12.63 -7.25
CA THR A 127 -2.29 12.66 -8.40
C THR A 127 -3.13 11.40 -8.42
N SER A 128 -4.45 11.54 -8.43
CA SER A 128 -5.39 10.42 -8.49
C SER A 128 -6.22 10.50 -9.76
N PRO A 129 -6.42 9.38 -10.48
CA PRO A 129 -7.47 9.31 -11.51
C PRO A 129 -8.88 9.31 -10.89
N PHE A 130 -9.00 9.22 -9.56
CA PHE A 130 -10.26 9.16 -8.82
C PHE A 130 -10.46 10.42 -7.95
N THR A 131 -11.72 10.81 -7.73
CA THR A 131 -12.10 11.97 -6.89
C THR A 131 -11.79 11.76 -5.40
N LYS A 132 -11.62 10.51 -4.95
CA LYS A 132 -11.09 10.22 -3.62
C LYS A 132 -9.58 10.46 -3.62
N TYR A 133 -9.16 11.38 -2.77
CA TYR A 133 -7.76 11.55 -2.41
C TYR A 133 -7.19 10.22 -1.88
N PRO A 134 -5.89 9.97 -2.12
CA PRO A 134 -5.19 8.85 -1.52
C PRO A 134 -5.25 8.89 0.02
N PRO A 135 -4.98 7.76 0.68
CA PRO A 135 -5.11 7.60 2.12
C PRO A 135 -4.12 8.40 2.98
#